data_AF-A0AAV4ITT1-F1
#
_entry.id   AF-A0AAV4ITT1-F1
#
_cell.length_a   1.000
_cell.length_b   1.000
_cell.length_c   1.000
_cell.angle_alpha   90.00
_cell.angle_beta   90.00
_cell.angle_gamma   90.00
#
_symmetry.space_group_name_H-M   'P 1'
#
loop_
_entity.id
_entity.type
_entity.pdbx_description
1 polymer ?
#
loop_
_entity_poly.entity_id
_entity_poly.type
_entity_poly.pdbx_seq_one_letter_code
_entity_poly.pdbx_strand_id
1 'polypeptide(L)'
;MASAKKTLCRILETALYKYPLINALTLLMLFAERASNESEPPIHPKIVYANLLGFLACGLLLSSHVKQKEAALVFCGQLIYFAYNFYNNNKLHYKEWLRTQMCVRQIGCVGVYLMFASILDKKKSSHIRRTAEIVLGLYLFAYVYLINNTKEVRNATLSHILAGDWGRYMFTVVLAACALSFFSGYFLRDMSLCAAVTIVLLTVLVDCDFSYWSRKGVHFWNQARMVGDNLCVCTGLFYAFFHIDNRVKMD
;
A
#
# COMPACT_ATOMS: atom_id res chain seq x y z
N MET A 1 25.03 11.08 13.86
CA MET A 1 24.24 10.11 13.07
C MET A 1 23.17 9.35 13.88
N ALA A 2 23.45 8.86 15.10
CA ALA A 2 22.46 8.10 15.89
C ALA A 2 21.16 8.87 16.24
N SER A 3 21.26 10.18 16.50
CA SER A 3 20.11 11.04 16.79
C SER A 3 19.16 11.18 15.58
N ALA A 4 19.70 11.42 14.38
CA ALA A 4 18.91 11.56 13.15
C ALA A 4 18.16 10.28 12.76
N LYS A 5 18.81 9.11 12.88
CA LYS A 5 18.16 7.80 12.66
C LYS A 5 16.98 7.61 13.60
N LYS A 6 17.16 7.90 14.89
CA LYS A 6 16.10 7.76 15.91
C LYS A 6 14.91 8.68 15.62
N THR A 7 15.17 9.91 15.22
CA THR A 7 14.11 10.87 14.83
C THR A 7 13.35 10.38 13.60
N LEU A 8 14.07 9.91 12.57
CA LEU A 8 13.44 9.40 11.35
C LEU A 8 12.57 8.17 11.62
N CYS A 9 13.05 7.20 12.39
CA CYS A 9 12.25 6.03 12.77
C CYS A 9 10.95 6.41 13.48
N ARG A 10 11.01 7.39 14.41
CA ARG A 10 9.81 7.88 15.12
C ARG A 10 8.82 8.56 14.18
N ILE A 11 9.30 9.31 13.18
CA ILE A 11 8.42 9.94 12.19
C ILE A 11 7.71 8.87 11.36
N LEU A 12 8.45 7.87 10.86
CA LEU A 12 7.90 6.76 10.07
C LEU A 12 6.88 5.95 10.89
N GLU A 13 7.21 5.65 12.14
CA GLU A 13 6.33 4.95 13.08
C GLU A 13 5.04 5.74 13.34
N THR A 14 5.16 7.05 13.57
CA THR A 14 4.00 7.94 13.77
C THR A 14 3.13 8.01 12.52
N ALA A 15 3.72 8.03 11.33
CA ALA A 15 2.99 8.01 10.08
C ALA A 15 2.20 6.70 9.92
N LEU A 16 2.80 5.55 10.24
CA LEU A 16 2.12 4.24 10.23
C LEU A 16 1.01 4.13 11.28
N TYR A 17 1.15 4.76 12.46
CA TYR A 17 0.07 4.78 13.45
C TYR A 17 -1.13 5.63 13.02
N LYS A 18 -0.88 6.72 12.28
CA LYS A 18 -1.94 7.64 11.83
C LYS A 18 -2.60 7.21 10.52
N TYR A 19 -1.95 6.37 9.73
CA TYR A 19 -2.47 5.96 8.43
C TYR A 19 -3.88 5.33 8.49
N PRO A 20 -4.28 4.50 9.47
CA PRO A 20 -5.66 4.00 9.56
C PRO A 20 -6.70 5.12 9.65
N LEU A 21 -6.37 6.24 10.31
CA LEU A 21 -7.23 7.41 10.41
C LEU A 21 -7.32 8.15 9.07
N ILE A 22 -6.19 8.31 8.38
CA ILE A 22 -6.13 8.90 7.03
C ILE A 22 -6.92 8.03 6.04
N ASN A 23 -6.79 6.72 6.15
CA ASN A 23 -7.49 5.73 5.35
C ASN A 23 -9.02 5.78 5.59
N ALA A 24 -9.44 6.00 6.83
CA ALA A 24 -10.84 6.19 7.19
C ALA A 24 -11.41 7.50 6.62
N LEU A 25 -10.67 8.60 6.77
CA LEU A 25 -11.06 9.91 6.25
C LEU A 25 -11.19 9.89 4.73
N THR A 26 -10.17 9.40 4.02
CA THR A 26 -10.19 9.30 2.55
C THR A 26 -11.28 8.38 2.03
N LEU A 27 -11.61 7.31 2.77
CA LEU A 27 -12.75 6.45 2.43
C LEU A 27 -14.08 7.19 2.56
N LEU A 28 -14.27 7.96 3.63
CA LEU A 28 -15.46 8.77 3.83
C LEU A 28 -15.61 9.83 2.74
N MET A 29 -14.50 10.49 2.38
CA MET A 29 -14.51 11.48 1.30
C MET A 29 -14.80 10.85 -0.07
N LEU A 30 -14.31 9.63 -0.35
CA LEU A 30 -14.67 8.89 -1.56
C LEU A 30 -16.17 8.60 -1.61
N PHE A 31 -16.77 8.16 -0.50
CA PHE A 31 -18.20 7.93 -0.46
C PHE A 31 -19.00 9.22 -0.57
N ALA A 32 -18.51 10.35 -0.03
CA ALA A 32 -19.13 11.65 -0.20
C ALA A 32 -19.12 12.12 -1.67
N GLU A 33 -18.00 11.97 -2.38
CA GLU A 33 -17.88 12.29 -3.82
C GLU A 33 -18.80 11.41 -4.69
N ARG A 34 -19.06 10.18 -4.26
CA ARG A 34 -20.00 9.29 -4.95
C ARG A 34 -21.45 9.56 -4.62
N ALA A 35 -21.75 9.91 -3.37
CA ALA A 35 -23.12 10.23 -2.93
C ALA A 35 -23.71 11.42 -3.68
N SER A 36 -22.90 12.33 -4.22
CA SER A 36 -23.39 13.41 -5.08
C SER A 36 -23.85 12.93 -6.46
N ASN A 37 -23.42 11.75 -6.90
CA ASN A 37 -23.63 11.24 -8.26
C ASN A 37 -24.47 9.95 -8.32
N GLU A 38 -24.64 9.25 -7.20
CA GLU A 38 -25.32 7.94 -7.13
C GLU A 38 -26.50 7.96 -6.15
N SER A 39 -27.65 7.48 -6.59
CA SER A 39 -28.88 7.40 -5.79
C SER A 39 -28.89 6.22 -4.80
N GLU A 40 -28.14 5.15 -5.08
CA GLU A 40 -28.03 3.97 -4.24
C GLU A 40 -26.58 3.68 -3.82
N PRO A 41 -26.31 3.41 -2.54
CA PRO A 41 -24.95 3.16 -2.08
C PRO A 41 -24.46 1.77 -2.53
N PRO A 42 -23.26 1.67 -3.14
CA PRO A 42 -22.73 0.41 -3.65
C PRO A 42 -22.41 -0.61 -2.54
N ILE A 43 -22.18 -0.12 -1.32
CA ILE A 43 -21.95 -0.92 -0.11
C ILE A 43 -22.95 -0.46 0.94
N HIS A 44 -23.55 -1.41 1.65
CA HIS A 44 -24.55 -1.09 2.66
C HIS A 44 -23.96 -0.16 3.75
N PRO A 45 -24.61 0.98 4.09
CA PRO A 45 -24.04 1.99 4.98
C PRO A 45 -23.57 1.46 6.34
N LYS A 46 -24.34 0.54 6.95
CA LYS A 46 -23.97 -0.11 8.22
C LYS A 46 -22.57 -0.75 8.19
N ILE A 47 -22.23 -1.41 7.07
CA ILE A 47 -20.94 -2.08 6.89
C ILE A 47 -19.82 -1.03 6.73
N VAL A 48 -20.10 0.04 6.00
CA VAL A 48 -19.17 1.16 5.83
C VAL A 48 -18.85 1.79 7.19
N TYR A 49 -19.87 2.15 7.97
CA TYR A 49 -19.69 2.76 9.29
C TYR A 49 -19.01 1.82 10.30
N ALA A 50 -19.34 0.52 10.29
CA ALA A 50 -18.66 -0.46 11.14
C ALA A 50 -17.16 -0.54 10.83
N ASN A 51 -16.79 -0.55 9.54
CA ASN A 51 -15.38 -0.54 9.14
C ASN A 51 -14.69 0.79 9.46
N LEU A 52 -15.38 1.93 9.29
CA LEU A 52 -14.89 3.25 9.69
C LEU A 52 -14.57 3.31 11.18
N LEU A 53 -15.49 2.83 12.04
CA LEU A 53 -15.25 2.71 13.48
C LEU A 53 -14.07 1.78 13.78
N GLY A 54 -13.96 0.66 13.07
CA GLY A 54 -12.82 -0.24 13.20
C GLY A 54 -11.48 0.42 12.83
N PHE A 55 -11.44 1.23 11.77
CA PHE A 55 -10.24 1.99 11.39
C PHE A 55 -9.87 3.05 12.42
N LEU A 56 -10.86 3.76 12.97
CA LEU A 56 -10.66 4.72 14.06
C LEU A 56 -10.11 4.02 15.30
N ALA A 57 -10.71 2.90 15.70
CA ALA A 57 -10.24 2.10 16.83
C ALA A 57 -8.81 1.60 16.62
N CYS A 58 -8.48 1.07 15.43
CA CYS A 58 -7.12 0.64 15.10
C CYS A 58 -6.12 1.79 15.18
N GLY A 59 -6.45 2.95 14.61
CA GLY A 59 -5.58 4.14 14.67
C GLY A 59 -5.37 4.65 16.10
N LEU A 60 -6.41 4.64 16.93
CA LEU A 60 -6.34 5.04 18.34
C LEU A 60 -5.53 4.06 19.19
N LEU A 61 -5.71 2.75 19.00
CA LEU A 61 -4.95 1.72 19.72
C LEU A 61 -3.46 1.75 19.35
N LEU A 62 -3.16 1.92 18.06
CA LEU A 62 -1.80 2.07 17.57
C LEU A 62 -1.12 3.32 18.16
N SER A 63 -1.82 4.46 18.14
CA SER A 63 -1.33 5.74 18.68
C SER A 63 -1.19 5.74 20.21
N SER A 64 -2.07 5.03 20.91
CA SER A 64 -2.02 4.89 22.38
C SER A 64 -1.02 3.83 22.85
N HIS A 65 -0.29 3.18 21.93
CA HIS A 65 0.64 2.10 22.22
C HIS A 65 0.01 0.88 22.93
N VAL A 66 -1.29 0.65 22.75
CA VAL A 66 -2.02 -0.47 23.38
C VAL A 66 -2.24 -1.59 22.36
N LYS A 67 -1.74 -2.81 22.65
CA LYS A 67 -1.93 -4.00 21.80
C LYS A 67 -1.66 -3.73 20.31
N GLN A 68 -0.54 -3.06 20.03
CA GLN A 68 -0.24 -2.50 18.71
C GLN A 68 -0.13 -3.55 17.60
N LYS A 69 0.44 -4.71 17.93
CA LYS A 69 0.51 -5.85 17.01
C LYS A 69 -0.89 -6.32 16.62
N GLU A 70 -1.75 -6.53 17.59
CA GLU A 70 -3.12 -6.99 17.39
C GLU A 70 -3.92 -5.96 16.61
N ALA A 71 -3.79 -4.68 16.94
CA ALA A 71 -4.42 -3.59 16.19
C ALA A 71 -3.95 -3.54 14.71
N ALA A 72 -2.66 -3.71 14.46
CA ALA A 72 -2.12 -3.78 13.10
C ALA A 72 -2.67 -5.00 12.32
N LEU A 73 -2.81 -6.16 12.97
CA LEU A 73 -3.38 -7.37 12.34
C LEU A 73 -4.87 -7.22 12.04
N VAL A 74 -5.64 -6.59 12.94
CA VAL A 74 -7.05 -6.26 12.68
C VAL A 74 -7.15 -5.32 11.49
N PHE A 75 -6.29 -4.28 11.43
CA PHE A 75 -6.24 -3.37 10.30
C PHE A 75 -5.93 -4.09 8.98
N CYS A 76 -5.00 -5.05 8.96
CA CYS A 76 -4.77 -5.91 7.80
C CYS A 76 -6.05 -6.64 7.35
N GLY A 77 -6.81 -7.21 8.28
CA GLY A 77 -8.08 -7.88 7.97
C GLY A 77 -9.09 -6.94 7.31
N GLN A 78 -9.18 -5.70 7.80
CA GLN A 78 -10.04 -4.69 7.20
C GLN A 78 -9.58 -4.29 5.79
N LEU A 79 -8.27 -4.10 5.57
CA LEU A 79 -7.72 -3.80 4.24
C LEU A 79 -7.99 -4.95 3.26
N ILE A 80 -7.85 -6.21 3.67
CA ILE A 80 -8.20 -7.39 2.85
C ILE A 80 -9.69 -7.37 2.49
N TYR A 81 -10.56 -7.07 3.46
CA TYR A 81 -11.99 -6.94 3.21
C TYR A 81 -12.29 -5.87 2.14
N PHE A 82 -11.63 -4.71 2.21
CA PHE A 82 -11.80 -3.67 1.19
C PHE A 82 -11.21 -4.04 -0.17
N ALA A 83 -10.04 -4.69 -0.20
CA ALA A 83 -9.45 -5.19 -1.44
C ALA A 83 -10.41 -6.15 -2.16
N TYR A 84 -11.02 -7.07 -1.41
CA TYR A 84 -12.05 -7.98 -1.92
C TYR A 84 -13.29 -7.24 -2.43
N ASN A 85 -13.81 -6.25 -1.68
CA ASN A 85 -14.98 -5.49 -2.08
C ASN A 85 -14.71 -4.64 -3.33
N PHE A 86 -13.57 -3.94 -3.41
CA PHE A 86 -13.23 -3.15 -4.60
C PHE A 86 -13.08 -4.03 -5.84
N TYR A 87 -12.52 -5.24 -5.69
CA TYR A 87 -12.34 -6.17 -6.79
C TYR A 87 -13.63 -6.85 -7.24
N ASN A 88 -14.52 -7.28 -6.34
CA ASN A 88 -15.69 -8.10 -6.67
C ASN A 88 -17.02 -7.34 -6.72
N ASN A 89 -17.13 -6.17 -6.09
CA ASN A 89 -18.39 -5.42 -6.08
C ASN A 89 -18.65 -4.66 -7.40
N ASN A 90 -19.48 -5.24 -8.26
CA ASN A 90 -19.85 -4.64 -9.55
C ASN A 90 -20.69 -3.37 -9.41
N LYS A 91 -21.31 -3.12 -8.24
CA LYS A 91 -22.08 -1.90 -7.96
C LYS A 91 -21.21 -0.65 -7.89
N LEU A 92 -19.88 -0.80 -7.80
CA LEU A 92 -18.97 0.35 -7.80
C LEU A 92 -18.81 0.97 -9.19
N HIS A 93 -19.30 0.32 -10.25
CA HIS A 93 -19.25 0.80 -11.64
C HIS A 93 -17.85 1.24 -12.14
N TYR A 94 -16.79 0.76 -11.48
CA TYR A 94 -15.41 0.98 -11.92
C TYR A 94 -15.00 0.01 -13.02
N LYS A 95 -14.16 0.51 -13.93
CA LYS A 95 -13.49 -0.33 -14.94
C LYS A 95 -12.62 -1.38 -14.25
N GLU A 96 -12.50 -2.55 -14.87
CA GLU A 96 -11.75 -3.69 -14.33
C GLU A 96 -10.31 -3.33 -13.95
N TRP A 97 -9.60 -2.60 -14.82
CA TRP A 97 -8.22 -2.20 -14.54
C TRP A 97 -8.09 -1.34 -13.29
N LEU A 98 -9.05 -0.46 -13.02
CA LEU A 98 -9.05 0.43 -11.86
C LEU A 98 -9.33 -0.36 -10.58
N ARG A 99 -10.23 -1.35 -10.65
CA ARG A 99 -10.52 -2.27 -9.53
C ARG A 99 -9.30 -3.10 -9.18
N THR A 100 -8.59 -3.61 -10.19
CA THR A 100 -7.32 -4.32 -10.00
C THR A 100 -6.27 -3.40 -9.38
N GLN A 101 -6.14 -2.16 -9.87
CA GLN A 101 -5.21 -1.19 -9.31
C GLN A 101 -5.52 -0.90 -7.83
N MET A 102 -6.77 -0.60 -7.48
CA MET A 102 -7.19 -0.39 -6.08
C MET A 102 -6.89 -1.60 -5.21
N CYS A 103 -7.16 -2.82 -5.69
CA CYS A 103 -6.88 -4.06 -4.97
C CYS A 103 -5.38 -4.23 -4.70
N VAL A 104 -4.54 -4.05 -5.72
CA VAL A 104 -3.08 -4.17 -5.59
C VAL A 104 -2.53 -3.18 -4.56
N ARG A 105 -2.98 -1.92 -4.58
CA ARG A 105 -2.55 -0.88 -3.61
C ARG A 105 -2.88 -1.29 -2.17
N GLN A 106 -4.09 -1.81 -1.95
CA GLN A 106 -4.52 -2.28 -0.62
C GLN A 106 -3.72 -3.51 -0.17
N ILE A 107 -3.41 -4.46 -1.07
CA ILE A 107 -2.55 -5.61 -0.76
C ILE A 107 -1.14 -5.15 -0.36
N GLY A 108 -0.61 -4.10 -1.00
CA GLY A 108 0.65 -3.48 -0.59
C GLY A 108 0.61 -2.98 0.87
N CYS A 109 -0.45 -2.25 1.24
CA CYS A 109 -0.67 -1.81 2.62
C CYS A 109 -0.75 -3.00 3.59
N VAL A 110 -1.47 -4.07 3.23
CA VAL A 110 -1.53 -5.31 4.04
C VAL A 110 -0.13 -5.88 4.27
N GLY A 111 0.68 -6.01 3.22
CA GLY A 111 2.05 -6.54 3.32
C GLY A 111 2.91 -5.71 4.28
N VAL A 112 2.83 -4.38 4.19
CA VAL A 112 3.55 -3.48 5.09
C VAL A 112 3.07 -3.58 6.53
N TYR A 113 1.77 -3.66 6.78
CA TYR A 113 1.26 -3.78 8.15
C TYR A 113 1.54 -5.14 8.78
N LEU A 114 1.57 -6.22 7.98
CA LEU A 114 2.06 -7.52 8.44
C LEU A 114 3.54 -7.44 8.81
N MET A 115 4.35 -6.77 7.99
CA MET A 115 5.77 -6.58 8.28
C MET A 115 5.95 -5.74 9.55
N PHE A 116 5.19 -4.66 9.69
CA PHE A 116 5.17 -3.81 10.87
C PHE A 116 4.77 -4.58 12.13
N ALA A 117 3.71 -5.39 12.06
CA ALA A 117 3.27 -6.26 13.15
C ALA A 117 4.36 -7.28 13.53
N SER A 118 5.12 -7.80 12.56
CA SER A 118 6.23 -8.72 12.83
C SER A 118 7.40 -8.04 13.57
N ILE A 119 7.64 -6.75 13.31
CA ILE A 119 8.67 -5.95 13.99
C ILE A 119 8.23 -5.62 15.43
N LEU A 120 6.95 -5.33 15.63
CA LEU A 120 6.36 -5.08 16.95
C LEU A 120 6.20 -6.37 17.80
N ASP A 121 6.27 -7.55 17.17
CA ASP A 121 6.06 -8.81 17.85
C ASP A 121 7.22 -9.15 18.80
N LYS A 122 6.97 -9.04 20.11
CA LYS A 122 7.95 -9.39 21.16
C LYS A 122 8.44 -10.84 21.06
N LYS A 123 7.58 -11.75 20.56
CA LYS A 123 7.91 -13.18 20.39
C LYS A 123 8.70 -13.46 19.11
N LYS A 124 8.87 -12.48 18.23
CA LYS A 124 9.54 -12.60 16.92
C LYS A 124 9.04 -13.80 16.11
N SER A 125 7.72 -13.95 15.99
CA SER A 125 7.12 -15.06 15.22
C SER A 125 7.61 -15.06 13.78
N SER A 126 8.20 -16.19 13.36
CA SER A 126 8.69 -16.38 11.99
C SER A 126 7.55 -16.41 10.97
N HIS A 127 6.37 -16.92 11.34
CA HIS A 127 5.23 -17.07 10.45
C HIS A 127 4.68 -15.72 9.98
N ILE A 128 4.46 -14.76 10.90
CA ILE A 128 3.94 -13.43 10.54
C ILE A 128 4.91 -12.72 9.60
N ARG A 129 6.21 -12.79 9.91
CA ARG A 129 7.26 -12.23 9.05
C ARG A 129 7.26 -12.87 7.67
N ARG A 130 7.22 -14.21 7.59
CA ARG A 130 7.20 -14.92 6.30
C ARG A 130 5.96 -14.60 5.48
N THR A 131 4.79 -14.49 6.11
CA THR A 131 3.57 -14.05 5.43
C THR A 131 3.70 -12.62 4.93
N ALA A 132 4.27 -11.70 5.71
CA ALA A 132 4.51 -10.33 5.28
C ALA A 132 5.42 -10.26 4.04
N GLU A 133 6.52 -11.02 4.05
CA GLU A 133 7.46 -11.13 2.93
C GLU A 133 6.76 -11.61 1.66
N ILE A 134 5.98 -12.69 1.76
CA ILE A 134 5.23 -13.24 0.62
C ILE A 134 4.19 -12.24 0.08
N VAL A 135 3.44 -11.58 0.96
CA VAL A 135 2.41 -10.60 0.55
C VAL A 135 3.05 -9.37 -0.11
N LEU A 136 4.18 -8.87 0.40
CA LEU A 136 4.93 -7.78 -0.23
C LEU A 136 5.50 -8.20 -1.59
N GLY A 137 6.02 -9.43 -1.70
CA GLY A 137 6.46 -9.99 -2.98
C GLY A 137 5.32 -10.05 -4.01
N LEU A 138 4.15 -10.53 -3.58
CA LEU A 138 2.95 -10.58 -4.43
C LEU A 138 2.51 -9.19 -4.87
N TYR A 139 2.52 -8.22 -3.96
CA TYR A 139 2.23 -6.83 -4.28
C TYR A 139 3.17 -6.27 -5.35
N LEU A 140 4.49 -6.43 -5.18
CA LEU A 140 5.48 -5.93 -6.13
C LEU A 140 5.35 -6.60 -7.50
N PHE A 141 5.07 -7.91 -7.53
CA PHE A 141 4.84 -8.64 -8.77
C PHE A 141 3.54 -8.20 -9.46
N ALA A 142 2.47 -8.01 -8.71
CA ALA A 142 1.21 -7.45 -9.24
C ALA A 142 1.40 -6.02 -9.74
N TYR A 143 2.30 -5.25 -9.12
CA TYR A 143 2.68 -3.92 -9.61
C TYR A 143 3.37 -3.96 -10.97
N VAL A 144 4.32 -4.89 -11.14
CA VAL A 144 4.96 -5.18 -12.42
C VAL A 144 3.92 -5.56 -13.47
N TYR A 145 2.94 -6.39 -13.10
CA TYR A 145 1.84 -6.75 -13.99
C TYR A 145 1.05 -5.52 -14.44
N LEU A 146 0.69 -4.61 -13.54
CA LEU A 146 -0.06 -3.38 -13.86
C LEU A 146 0.69 -2.49 -14.85
N ILE A 147 2.00 -2.25 -14.62
CA ILE A 147 2.81 -1.40 -15.50
C ILE A 147 2.86 -1.93 -16.94
N ASN A 148 2.92 -3.25 -17.10
CA ASN A 148 3.17 -3.87 -18.41
C ASN A 148 1.91 -4.25 -19.17
N ASN A 149 0.88 -4.72 -18.46
CA ASN A 149 -0.32 -5.30 -19.09
C ASN A 149 -1.52 -4.34 -19.11
N THR A 150 -1.58 -3.37 -18.20
CA THR A 150 -2.69 -2.39 -18.19
C THR A 150 -2.38 -1.21 -19.10
N LYS A 151 -3.19 -1.01 -20.14
CA LYS A 151 -2.98 0.04 -21.15
C LYS A 151 -2.93 1.44 -20.54
N GLU A 152 -3.80 1.75 -19.59
CA GLU A 152 -3.92 3.06 -18.95
C GLU A 152 -2.69 3.39 -18.10
N VAL A 153 -2.20 2.43 -17.32
CA VAL A 153 -1.00 2.57 -16.48
C VAL A 153 0.24 2.64 -17.36
N ARG A 154 0.32 1.79 -18.39
CA ARG A 154 1.42 1.81 -19.36
C ARG A 154 1.52 3.15 -20.07
N ASN A 155 0.40 3.69 -20.54
CA ASN A 155 0.37 5.00 -21.21
C ASN A 155 0.76 6.14 -20.26
N ALA A 156 0.30 6.09 -19.00
CA ALA A 156 0.70 7.06 -17.98
C ALA A 156 2.21 6.99 -17.70
N THR A 157 2.76 5.78 -17.66
CA THR A 157 4.19 5.54 -17.47
C THR A 157 4.99 6.09 -18.65
N LEU A 158 4.56 5.83 -19.88
CA LEU A 158 5.24 6.30 -21.10
C LEU A 158 5.20 7.81 -21.29
N SER A 159 4.12 8.48 -20.86
CA SER A 159 3.98 9.94 -21.01
C SER A 159 4.81 10.72 -19.98
N HIS A 160 5.10 10.13 -18.81
CA HIS A 160 5.75 10.84 -17.70
C HIS A 160 7.21 10.42 -17.47
N ILE A 161 7.58 9.19 -17.83
CA ILE A 161 8.93 8.67 -17.58
C ILE A 161 9.85 8.99 -18.75
N LEU A 162 10.94 9.70 -18.45
CA LEU A 162 12.02 9.97 -19.40
C LEU A 162 12.62 8.63 -19.86
N ALA A 163 12.91 8.51 -21.16
CA ALA A 163 13.36 7.28 -21.84
C ALA A 163 12.26 6.30 -22.29
N GLY A 164 10.97 6.65 -22.18
CA GLY A 164 9.87 5.90 -22.81
C GLY A 164 9.84 4.43 -22.37
N ASP A 165 9.84 3.50 -23.32
CA ASP A 165 9.79 2.05 -23.05
C ASP A 165 10.99 1.55 -22.24
N TRP A 166 12.19 2.08 -22.46
CA TRP A 166 13.38 1.69 -21.69
C TRP A 166 13.21 2.03 -20.21
N GLY A 167 12.69 3.22 -19.89
CA GLY A 167 12.37 3.60 -18.52
C GLY A 167 11.40 2.62 -17.88
N ARG A 168 10.30 2.29 -18.57
CA ARG A 168 9.31 1.30 -18.12
C ARG A 168 9.93 -0.08 -17.84
N TYR A 169 10.80 -0.56 -18.71
CA TYR A 169 11.49 -1.84 -18.51
C TYR A 169 12.46 -1.81 -17.33
N MET A 170 13.16 -0.71 -17.10
CA MET A 170 14.03 -0.53 -15.93
C MET A 170 13.22 -0.64 -14.63
N PHE A 171 12.11 0.11 -14.51
CA PHE A 171 11.21 0.02 -13.36
C PHE A 171 10.66 -1.41 -13.16
N THR A 172 10.31 -2.07 -14.25
CA THR A 172 9.82 -3.45 -14.25
C THR A 172 10.85 -4.42 -13.69
N VAL A 173 12.09 -4.37 -14.17
CA VAL A 173 13.18 -5.27 -13.74
C VAL A 173 13.50 -5.04 -12.26
N VAL A 174 13.60 -3.78 -11.83
CA VAL A 174 13.89 -3.43 -10.44
C VAL A 174 12.80 -3.97 -9.50
N LEU A 175 11.52 -3.73 -9.81
CA LEU A 175 10.42 -4.22 -8.99
C LEU A 175 10.31 -5.75 -8.99
N ALA A 176 10.55 -6.40 -10.14
CA ALA A 176 10.56 -7.86 -10.22
C ALA A 176 11.69 -8.48 -9.39
N ALA A 177 12.89 -7.89 -9.43
CA ALA A 177 14.01 -8.31 -8.59
C ALA A 177 13.71 -8.13 -7.09
N CYS A 178 13.08 -7.01 -6.72
CA CYS A 178 12.60 -6.81 -5.35
C CYS A 178 11.56 -7.88 -4.96
N ALA A 179 10.58 -8.16 -5.83
CA ALA A 179 9.55 -9.17 -5.58
C ALA A 179 10.14 -10.57 -5.33
N LEU A 180 11.08 -11.01 -6.18
CA LEU A 180 11.79 -12.28 -6.02
C LEU A 180 12.59 -12.34 -4.72
N SER A 181 13.20 -11.22 -4.33
CA SER A 181 13.95 -11.12 -3.07
C SER A 181 13.02 -11.25 -1.86
N PHE A 182 11.84 -10.65 -1.91
CA PHE A 182 10.81 -10.82 -0.88
C PHE A 182 10.28 -12.26 -0.82
N PHE A 183 10.01 -12.92 -1.96
CA PHE A 183 9.60 -14.33 -1.96
C PHE A 183 10.67 -15.26 -1.40
N SER A 184 11.93 -15.01 -1.74
CA SER A 184 13.05 -15.83 -1.29
C SER A 184 13.49 -15.52 0.15
N GLY A 185 13.18 -14.31 0.66
CA GLY A 185 13.60 -13.86 1.99
C GLY A 185 15.03 -13.33 2.05
N TYR A 186 15.69 -13.14 0.90
CA TYR A 186 17.08 -12.67 0.80
C TYR A 186 17.17 -11.15 0.57
N PHE A 187 18.22 -10.53 1.11
CA PHE A 187 18.53 -9.10 0.94
C PHE A 187 17.36 -8.16 1.26
N LEU A 188 16.48 -8.55 2.18
CA LEU A 188 15.22 -7.86 2.46
C LEU A 188 15.41 -6.40 2.84
N ARG A 189 16.50 -6.05 3.55
CA ARG A 189 16.77 -4.67 3.95
C ARG A 189 16.99 -3.79 2.73
N ASP A 190 17.94 -4.18 1.88
CA ASP A 190 18.36 -3.37 0.73
C ASP A 190 17.28 -3.35 -0.35
N MET A 191 16.56 -4.46 -0.54
CA MET A 191 15.44 -4.56 -1.46
C MET A 191 14.20 -3.79 -0.96
N SER A 192 14.00 -3.65 0.35
CA SER A 192 12.96 -2.77 0.90
C SER A 192 13.24 -1.31 0.54
N LEU A 193 14.50 -0.87 0.67
CA LEU A 193 14.90 0.49 0.28
C LEU A 193 14.74 0.70 -1.23
N CYS A 194 15.22 -0.25 -2.03
CA CYS A 194 15.10 -0.19 -3.48
C CYS A 194 13.63 -0.12 -3.93
N ALA A 195 12.76 -0.98 -3.38
CA ALA A 195 11.33 -0.95 -3.63
C ALA A 195 10.69 0.38 -3.19
N ALA A 196 11.03 0.88 -2.00
CA ALA A 196 10.50 2.15 -1.49
C ALA A 196 10.82 3.32 -2.43
N VAL A 197 12.09 3.48 -2.81
CA VAL A 197 12.53 4.54 -3.73
C VAL A 197 11.83 4.41 -5.08
N THR A 198 11.73 3.18 -5.60
CA THR A 198 11.10 2.90 -6.89
C THR A 198 9.61 3.26 -6.87
N ILE A 199 8.88 2.90 -5.81
CA ILE A 199 7.46 3.21 -5.65
C ILE A 199 7.25 4.71 -5.43
N VAL A 200 8.12 5.39 -4.67
CA VAL A 200 8.05 6.86 -4.51
C VAL A 200 8.20 7.55 -5.87
N LEU A 201 9.18 7.16 -6.68
CA LEU A 201 9.39 7.72 -8.01
C LEU A 201 8.16 7.52 -8.90
N LEU A 202 7.61 6.30 -8.95
CA LEU A 202 6.40 6.02 -9.72
C LEU A 202 5.17 6.76 -9.19
N THR A 203 5.06 6.94 -7.87
CA THR A 203 3.97 7.69 -7.25
C THR A 203 4.04 9.16 -7.65
N VAL A 204 5.21 9.79 -7.52
CA VAL A 204 5.41 11.21 -7.82
C VAL A 204 5.29 11.49 -9.32
N LEU A 205 5.87 10.64 -10.17
CA LEU A 205 5.88 10.86 -11.62
C LEU A 205 4.57 10.47 -12.30
N VAL A 206 3.88 9.44 -11.81
CA VAL A 206 2.73 8.84 -12.51
C VAL A 206 1.43 9.00 -11.70
N ASP A 207 1.41 8.59 -10.43
CA ASP A 207 0.16 8.63 -9.65
C ASP A 207 -0.26 10.07 -9.24
N CYS A 208 0.69 11.01 -9.11
CA CYS A 208 0.38 12.39 -8.76
C CYS A 208 -0.18 13.24 -9.92
N ASP A 209 -0.27 12.73 -11.16
CA ASP A 209 -0.99 13.42 -12.23
C ASP A 209 -2.51 13.18 -12.13
N PHE A 210 -3.14 13.87 -11.17
CA PHE A 210 -4.59 13.82 -10.98
C PHE A 210 -5.37 14.22 -12.24
N SER A 211 -4.81 15.07 -13.10
CA SER A 211 -5.47 15.52 -14.33
C SER A 211 -5.56 14.40 -15.34
N TYR A 212 -4.47 13.64 -15.52
CA TYR A 212 -4.48 12.45 -16.37
C TYR A 212 -5.47 11.41 -15.87
N TRP A 213 -5.46 11.10 -14.57
CA TRP A 213 -6.36 10.08 -14.00
C TRP A 213 -7.83 10.49 -14.06
N SER A 214 -8.13 11.77 -13.81
CA SER A 214 -9.48 12.32 -13.96
C SER A 214 -10.00 12.16 -15.39
N ARG A 215 -9.18 12.43 -16.42
CA ARG A 215 -9.53 12.20 -17.84
C ARG A 215 -9.80 10.73 -18.17
N LYS A 216 -9.28 9.78 -17.39
CA LYS A 216 -9.55 8.34 -17.53
C LYS A 216 -10.81 7.87 -16.79
N GLY A 217 -11.46 8.77 -16.07
CA GLY A 217 -12.68 8.52 -15.30
C GLY A 217 -12.40 8.06 -13.86
N VAL A 218 -11.23 8.38 -13.30
CA VAL A 218 -10.92 8.10 -11.89
C VAL A 218 -11.39 9.28 -11.03
N HIS A 219 -12.20 8.99 -10.01
CA HIS A 219 -12.61 9.98 -9.01
C HIS A 219 -11.42 10.55 -8.23
N PHE A 220 -11.52 11.82 -7.83
CA PHE A 220 -10.42 12.52 -7.18
C PHE A 220 -10.00 11.82 -5.89
N TRP A 221 -10.96 11.50 -5.02
CA TRP A 221 -10.67 10.85 -3.74
C TRP A 221 -10.22 9.40 -3.90
N ASN A 222 -10.59 8.75 -5.00
CA ASN A 222 -10.06 7.43 -5.32
C ASN A 222 -8.57 7.51 -5.66
N GLN A 223 -8.18 8.48 -6.50
CA GLN A 223 -6.77 8.71 -6.81
C GLN A 223 -5.97 9.14 -5.57
N ALA A 224 -6.51 10.05 -4.77
CA ALA A 224 -5.87 10.50 -3.52
C ALA A 224 -5.66 9.34 -2.54
N ARG A 225 -6.63 8.42 -2.45
CA ARG A 225 -6.51 7.20 -1.66
C ARG A 225 -5.41 6.28 -2.17
N MET A 226 -5.34 6.03 -3.49
CA MET A 226 -4.29 5.19 -4.08
C MET A 226 -2.89 5.78 -3.88
N VAL A 227 -2.75 7.10 -3.96
CA VAL A 227 -1.51 7.81 -3.60
C VAL A 227 -1.20 7.63 -2.11
N GLY A 228 -2.20 7.77 -1.25
CA GLY A 228 -2.07 7.53 0.20
C GLY A 228 -1.62 6.10 0.52
N ASP A 229 -2.20 5.09 -0.13
CA ASP A 229 -1.81 3.69 -0.02
C ASP A 229 -0.33 3.50 -0.38
N ASN A 230 0.14 4.12 -1.47
CA ASN A 230 1.57 4.05 -1.84
C ASN A 230 2.48 4.71 -0.82
N LEU A 231 2.10 5.88 -0.31
CA LEU A 231 2.88 6.56 0.71
C LEU A 231 2.96 5.73 1.98
N CYS A 232 1.88 5.03 2.36
CA CYS A 232 1.90 4.04 3.43
C CYS A 232 2.86 2.89 3.14
N VAL A 233 2.79 2.32 1.94
CA VAL A 233 3.71 1.24 1.52
C VAL A 233 5.16 1.69 1.60
N CYS A 234 5.48 2.87 1.08
CA CYS A 234 6.83 3.44 1.11
C CYS A 234 7.29 3.66 2.56
N THR A 235 6.43 4.25 3.40
CA THR A 235 6.72 4.47 4.83
C THR A 235 7.03 3.15 5.54
N GLY A 236 6.25 2.10 5.26
CA GLY A 236 6.47 0.77 5.78
C GLY A 236 7.77 0.12 5.34
N LEU A 237 8.11 0.23 4.06
CA LEU A 237 9.36 -0.30 3.52
C LEU A 237 10.59 0.46 4.04
N PHE A 238 10.51 1.79 4.18
CA PHE A 238 11.55 2.57 4.87
C PHE A 238 11.67 2.18 6.34
N TYR A 239 10.55 1.95 7.03
CA TYR A 239 10.57 1.48 8.42
C TYR A 239 11.22 0.11 8.53
N ALA A 240 10.89 -0.82 7.62
CA ALA A 240 11.49 -2.14 7.51
C ALA A 240 13.00 -2.07 7.25
N PHE A 241 13.47 -1.18 6.38
CA PHE A 241 14.90 -0.96 6.13
C PHE A 241 15.70 -0.64 7.42
N PHE A 242 15.12 0.09 8.37
CA PHE A 242 15.82 0.42 9.61
C PHE A 242 15.80 -0.67 10.68
N HIS A 243 14.91 -1.66 10.56
CA HIS A 243 14.65 -2.67 11.60
C HIS A 243 14.95 -4.12 11.16
N ILE A 244 15.01 -4.40 9.86
CA ILE A 244 15.35 -5.72 9.32
C ILE A 244 16.85 -5.77 9.04
N ASP A 245 17.52 -6.78 9.58
CA ASP A 245 18.88 -7.11 9.18
C ASP A 245 18.88 -8.01 7.94
N ASN A 246 19.86 -7.77 7.05
CA ASN A 246 20.24 -8.69 5.99
C ASN A 246 20.90 -9.92 6.62
N ARG A 247 20.11 -10.83 7.19
CA ARG A 247 20.64 -12.16 7.48
C ARG A 247 20.67 -12.93 6.17
N VAL A 248 21.85 -13.01 5.55
CA VAL A 248 22.20 -14.22 4.82
C VAL A 248 22.24 -15.29 5.90
N LYS A 249 21.23 -16.15 5.97
CA LYS A 249 21.38 -17.39 6.72
C LYS A 249 22.43 -18.19 5.95
N MET A 250 23.68 -18.07 6.37
CA MET A 250 24.67 -19.09 6.03
C MET A 250 24.29 -20.27 6.91
N ASP A 251 23.43 -21.12 6.36
CA ASP A 251 23.27 -22.48 6.87
C ASP A 251 24.55 -23.27 6.55
#